data_AF-A0A093BCN2-F1
#
_entry.id   AF-A0A093BCN2-F1
#
_cell.length_a   1.000
_cell.length_b   1.000
_cell.length_c   1.000
_cell.angle_alpha   90.00
_cell.angle_beta   90.00
_cell.angle_gamma   90.00
#
_symmetry.space_group_name_H-M   'P 1'
#
loop_
_entity.id
_entity.type
_entity.pdbx_description
1 polymer ?
#
loop_
_entity_poly.entity_id
_entity_poly.type
_entity_poly.pdbx_seq_one_letter_code
_entity_poly.pdbx_strand_id
1 'polypeptide(L)'
;QMQKSKQPLQVTKDLGRWKPADDLLLINAVLQTNDLTSVHLGVKFSCRFNLREIQERWYALLYDPIISKLACQAMRQLHPEAIAAIQSKVLFSKAEEQLLNKVGSTSQPTLDTFQELLHKHPDVFYPSRTAKALQLHWQLMKQYYLLEDQTVQPLPKGDQVLNFSDAEDMLDDSKLKSVCLSVLPLTPLPPGMSSPDFDSQTLAVLRGRMVRYLMRSREITLGRATKDNQIDVDLALEGPAWKISRKQGIGRGWSRGD
;
A
#
# COMPACT_ATOMS: atom_id res chain seq x y z
N GLN A 1 -14.02 42.59 29.90
CA GLN A 1 -12.79 41.81 29.64
C GLN A 1 -13.19 40.40 29.24
N MET A 2 -13.03 40.03 27.96
CA MET A 2 -13.22 38.65 27.51
C MET A 2 -11.93 37.86 27.77
N GLN A 3 -11.95 36.93 28.73
CA GLN A 3 -10.91 35.92 28.88
C GLN A 3 -10.98 34.96 27.69
N LYS A 4 -10.06 35.12 26.73
CA LYS A 4 -9.74 34.05 25.77
C LYS A 4 -8.99 32.95 26.51
N SER A 5 -9.69 31.85 26.76
CA SER A 5 -9.10 30.57 27.17
C SER A 5 -8.11 30.11 26.10
N LYS A 6 -6.81 30.22 26.39
CA LYS A 6 -5.75 29.53 25.66
C LYS A 6 -5.76 28.08 26.12
N GLN A 7 -6.28 27.18 25.29
CA GLN A 7 -6.12 25.74 25.53
C GLN A 7 -4.62 25.39 25.44
N PRO A 8 -4.04 24.68 26.43
CA PRO A 8 -2.65 24.26 26.39
C PRO A 8 -2.48 23.01 25.52
N LEU A 9 -1.62 23.12 24.49
CA LEU A 9 -0.66 22.12 24.02
C LEU A 9 -1.11 20.64 24.04
N GLN A 10 -1.86 20.21 23.00
CA GLN A 10 -1.87 18.79 22.60
C GLN A 10 -0.61 18.39 21.83
N VAL A 11 0.15 19.36 21.30
CA VAL A 11 1.34 19.17 20.44
C VAL A 11 2.49 18.44 21.15
N THR A 12 2.58 18.48 22.49
CA THR A 12 3.73 17.92 23.22
C THR A 12 3.60 16.44 23.57
N LYS A 13 2.41 15.83 23.46
CA LYS A 13 2.23 14.40 23.79
C LYS A 13 2.79 13.47 22.72
N ASP A 14 2.74 13.88 21.46
CA ASP A 14 3.11 13.02 20.33
C ASP A 14 4.60 13.08 19.96
N LEU A 15 5.34 14.06 20.51
CA LEU A 15 6.80 14.18 20.33
C LEU A 15 7.56 12.95 20.83
N GLY A 16 7.08 12.28 21.89
CA GLY A 16 7.73 11.09 22.46
C GLY A 16 7.49 9.79 21.70
N ARG A 17 6.55 9.78 20.74
CA ARG A 17 6.13 8.56 20.04
C ARG A 17 6.97 8.28 18.79
N TRP A 18 7.49 9.32 18.15
CA TRP A 18 8.33 9.22 16.96
C TRP A 18 9.77 8.90 17.34
N LYS A 19 10.29 7.79 16.79
CA LYS A 19 11.70 7.42 16.96
C LYS A 19 12.54 8.04 15.84
N PRO A 20 13.86 8.25 16.04
CA PRO A 20 14.74 8.73 14.97
C PRO A 20 14.73 7.82 13.74
N ALA A 21 14.52 6.51 13.94
CA ALA A 21 14.36 5.55 12.86
C ALA A 21 13.07 5.78 12.04
N ASP A 22 11.98 6.20 12.70
CA ASP A 22 10.71 6.52 12.02
C ASP A 22 10.82 7.80 11.21
N ASP A 23 11.48 8.84 11.76
CA ASP A 23 11.72 10.08 11.06
C ASP A 23 12.56 9.86 9.79
N LEU A 24 13.65 9.07 9.90
CA LEU A 24 14.49 8.76 8.74
C LEU A 24 13.74 7.95 7.69
N LEU A 25 12.94 6.97 8.11
CA LEU A 25 12.13 6.17 7.21
C LEU A 25 11.05 7.00 6.51
N LEU A 26 10.39 7.91 7.24
CA LEU A 26 9.40 8.83 6.70
C LEU A 26 10.02 9.72 5.63
N ILE A 27 11.17 10.34 5.93
CA ILE A 27 11.88 11.19 4.98
C ILE A 27 12.25 10.42 3.72
N ASN A 28 12.91 9.27 3.85
CA ASN A 28 13.34 8.48 2.70
C ASN A 28 12.15 8.00 1.86
N ALA A 29 11.06 7.55 2.51
CA ALA A 29 9.89 7.07 1.80
C ALA A 29 9.15 8.21 1.06
N VAL A 30 9.02 9.39 1.67
CA VAL A 30 8.40 10.56 1.01
C VAL A 30 9.26 11.06 -0.14
N LEU A 31 10.58 11.12 0.02
CA LEU A 31 11.48 11.50 -1.08
C LEU A 31 11.40 10.51 -2.25
N GLN A 32 11.14 9.23 -1.98
CA GLN A 32 11.06 8.19 -3.00
C GLN A 32 9.71 8.14 -3.73
N THR A 33 8.60 8.37 -3.03
CA THR A 33 7.25 8.24 -3.61
C THR A 33 6.59 9.57 -3.95
N ASN A 34 6.98 10.65 -3.28
CA ASN A 34 6.30 11.94 -3.27
C ASN A 34 4.80 11.83 -2.96
N ASP A 35 4.40 10.85 -2.15
CA ASP A 35 3.01 10.59 -1.79
C ASP A 35 2.88 10.04 -0.36
N LEU A 36 2.31 10.84 0.54
CA LEU A 36 2.11 10.50 1.95
C LEU A 36 1.07 9.38 2.14
N THR A 37 0.12 9.21 1.22
CA THR A 37 -0.87 8.13 1.29
C THR A 37 -0.18 6.79 1.04
N SER A 38 0.64 6.70 -0.01
CA SER A 38 1.48 5.53 -0.29
C SER A 38 2.41 5.22 0.90
N VAL A 39 2.99 6.23 1.54
CA VAL A 39 3.82 6.05 2.74
C VAL A 39 3.00 5.47 3.90
N HIS A 40 1.82 6.02 4.20
CA HIS A 40 0.96 5.53 5.28
C HIS A 40 0.58 4.05 5.11
N LEU A 41 0.29 3.63 3.88
CA LEU A 41 -0.15 2.27 3.58
C LEU A 41 1.02 1.28 3.44
N GLY A 42 2.13 1.73 2.84
CA GLY A 42 3.26 0.88 2.47
C GLY A 42 4.34 0.76 3.54
N VAL A 43 4.42 1.70 4.49
CA VAL A 43 5.52 1.76 5.47
C VAL A 43 5.09 1.25 6.84
N LYS A 44 5.89 0.34 7.40
CA LYS A 44 5.73 -0.15 8.77
C LYS A 44 6.66 0.62 9.72
N PHE A 45 6.12 1.65 10.36
CA PHE A 45 6.78 2.39 11.43
C PHE A 45 6.85 1.59 12.74
N SER A 46 7.56 2.12 13.73
CA SER A 46 7.71 1.53 15.06
C SER A 46 6.39 1.38 15.82
N CYS A 47 5.37 2.17 15.47
CA CYS A 47 4.01 2.00 15.92
C CYS A 47 3.01 2.44 14.83
N ARG A 48 1.72 2.13 15.00
CA ARG A 48 0.68 2.46 14.01
C ARG A 48 0.34 3.95 14.05
N PHE A 49 0.72 4.68 13.01
CA PHE A 49 0.29 6.06 12.80
C PHE A 49 -0.84 6.11 11.78
N ASN A 50 -1.84 6.96 12.02
CA ASN A 50 -2.84 7.29 11.02
C ASN A 50 -2.28 8.31 10.01
N LEU A 51 -2.97 8.48 8.88
CA LEU A 51 -2.52 9.39 7.82
C LEU A 51 -2.32 10.83 8.31
N ARG A 52 -3.19 11.32 9.19
CA ARG A 52 -3.10 12.68 9.73
C ARG A 52 -1.86 12.87 10.60
N GLU A 53 -1.54 11.90 11.46
CA GLU A 53 -0.31 11.92 12.29
C GLU A 53 0.95 11.94 11.40
N ILE A 54 0.96 11.18 10.30
CA ILE A 54 2.07 11.18 9.34
C ILE A 54 2.19 12.54 8.63
N GLN A 55 1.07 13.13 8.21
CA GLN A 55 1.04 14.46 7.59
C GLN A 55 1.54 15.55 8.56
N GLU A 56 1.05 15.54 9.79
CA GLU A 56 1.46 16.49 10.83
C GLU A 56 2.96 16.33 11.16
N ARG A 57 3.46 15.09 11.24
CA ARG A 57 4.90 14.86 11.45
C ARG A 57 5.75 15.34 10.29
N TRP A 58 5.35 15.03 9.05
CA TRP A 58 6.06 15.51 7.86
C TRP A 58 6.13 17.04 7.82
N TYR A 59 5.01 17.72 8.12
CA TYR A 59 4.96 19.17 8.21
C TYR A 59 5.88 19.69 9.32
N ALA A 60 5.87 19.08 10.49
CA ALA A 60 6.75 19.45 11.61
C ALA A 60 8.25 19.28 11.26
N LEU A 61 8.64 18.20 10.58
CA LEU A 61 10.02 17.97 10.15
C LEU A 61 10.53 19.06 9.18
N LEU A 62 9.63 19.62 8.36
CA LEU A 62 9.96 20.67 7.38
C LEU A 62 9.92 22.09 7.96
N TYR A 63 8.92 22.40 8.80
CA TYR A 63 8.59 23.78 9.15
C TYR A 63 8.72 24.13 10.62
N ASP A 64 8.74 23.16 11.54
CA ASP A 64 9.02 23.44 12.95
C ASP A 64 10.54 23.42 13.18
N PRO A 65 11.18 24.58 13.45
CA PRO A 65 12.64 24.67 13.54
C PRO A 65 13.20 23.91 14.74
N ILE A 66 12.41 23.68 15.79
CA ILE A 66 12.84 22.93 16.98
C ILE A 66 12.80 21.44 16.67
N ILE A 67 11.66 20.96 16.16
CA ILE A 67 11.48 19.54 15.82
C ILE A 67 12.46 19.12 14.73
N SER A 68 12.58 19.92 13.67
CA SER A 68 13.50 19.65 12.56
C SER A 68 14.94 19.51 13.06
N LYS A 69 15.42 20.46 13.89
CA LYS A 69 16.77 20.43 14.47
C LYS A 69 16.99 19.19 15.35
N LEU A 70 16.06 18.88 16.25
CA LEU A 70 16.16 17.73 17.14
C LEU A 70 16.14 16.40 16.38
N ALA A 71 15.24 16.25 15.41
CA ALA A 71 15.15 15.06 14.57
C ALA A 71 16.43 14.86 13.74
N CYS A 72 16.96 15.92 13.13
CA CYS A 72 18.24 15.86 12.40
C CYS A 72 19.40 15.43 13.31
N GLN A 73 19.48 15.95 14.53
CA GLN A 73 20.53 15.55 15.49
C GLN A 73 20.38 14.07 15.89
N ALA A 74 19.16 13.63 16.19
CA ALA A 74 18.91 12.25 16.61
C ALA A 74 19.14 11.24 15.47
N MET A 75 18.73 11.56 14.24
CA MET A 75 18.97 10.71 13.07
C MET A 75 20.46 10.55 12.76
N ARG A 76 21.28 11.59 12.96
CA ARG A 76 22.75 11.51 12.77
C ARG A 76 23.45 10.60 13.78
N GLN A 77 22.82 10.34 14.92
CA GLN A 77 23.35 9.45 15.96
C GLN A 77 22.96 7.98 15.74
N LEU A 78 22.18 7.67 14.70
CA LEU A 78 21.82 6.29 14.37
C LEU A 78 23.04 5.48 13.95
N HIS A 79 23.12 4.23 14.42
CA HIS A 79 24.17 3.30 14.01
C HIS A 79 24.07 3.01 12.50
N PRO A 80 25.20 2.88 11.77
CA PRO A 80 25.18 2.60 10.33
C PRO A 80 24.34 1.38 9.95
N GLU A 81 24.35 0.33 10.77
CA GLU A 81 23.53 -0.86 10.55
C GLU A 81 22.03 -0.57 10.65
N ALA A 82 21.62 0.28 11.59
CA ALA A 82 20.23 0.72 11.70
C ALA A 82 19.82 1.56 10.49
N ILE A 83 20.71 2.41 9.98
CA ILE A 83 20.48 3.18 8.75
C ILE A 83 20.29 2.24 7.56
N ALA A 84 21.16 1.24 7.38
CA ALA A 84 21.03 0.25 6.31
C ALA A 84 19.71 -0.52 6.40
N ALA A 85 19.29 -0.92 7.60
CA ALA A 85 18.02 -1.60 7.84
C ALA A 85 16.78 -0.71 7.62
N ILE A 86 16.90 0.61 7.79
CA ILE A 86 15.85 1.58 7.46
C ILE A 86 15.78 1.76 5.93
N GLN A 87 16.94 1.95 5.30
CA GLN A 87 17.06 2.13 3.86
C GLN A 87 16.54 0.92 3.07
N SER A 88 16.74 -0.31 3.57
CA SER A 88 16.19 -1.52 2.95
C SER A 88 14.66 -1.60 2.96
N LYS A 89 13.99 -0.81 3.81
CA LYS A 89 12.51 -0.76 3.93
C LYS A 89 11.88 0.36 3.09
N VAL A 90 12.70 1.18 2.43
CA VAL A 90 12.21 2.28 1.59
C VAL A 90 11.42 1.70 0.41
N LEU A 91 10.25 2.29 0.15
CA LEU A 91 9.31 1.87 -0.90
C LEU A 91 9.95 1.92 -2.28
N PHE A 92 9.53 1.07 -3.20
CA PHE A 92 9.95 1.18 -4.60
C PHE A 92 9.23 2.36 -5.27
N SER A 93 9.96 3.15 -6.05
CA SER A 93 9.38 4.21 -6.86
C SER A 93 8.75 3.63 -8.12
N LYS A 94 7.84 4.39 -8.73
CA LYS A 94 7.24 4.00 -10.01
C LYS A 94 8.28 3.82 -11.12
N ALA A 95 9.36 4.58 -11.09
CA ALA A 95 10.43 4.47 -12.08
C ALA A 95 11.25 3.18 -11.87
N GLU A 96 11.50 2.77 -10.62
CA GLU A 96 12.12 1.48 -10.33
C GLU A 96 11.24 0.32 -10.81
N GLU A 97 9.95 0.37 -10.52
CA GLU A 97 8.99 -0.67 -10.94
C GLU A 97 8.84 -0.77 -12.46
N GLN A 98 8.90 0.36 -13.17
CA GLN A 98 8.90 0.36 -14.64
C GLN A 98 10.12 -0.35 -15.23
N LEU A 99 11.28 -0.29 -14.58
CA LEU A 99 12.46 -1.05 -15.00
C LEU A 99 12.29 -2.54 -14.70
N LEU A 100 11.68 -2.88 -13.57
CA LEU A 100 11.39 -4.27 -13.22
C LEU A 100 10.33 -4.91 -14.14
N ASN A 101 9.34 -4.14 -14.61
CA ASN A 101 8.36 -4.59 -15.60
C ASN A 101 8.97 -5.03 -16.93
N LYS A 102 10.18 -4.57 -17.28
CA LYS A 102 10.88 -5.01 -18.50
C LYS A 102 11.40 -6.44 -18.38
N VAL A 103 11.50 -6.97 -17.17
CA VAL A 103 11.88 -8.37 -16.93
C VAL A 103 10.61 -9.21 -17.04
N GLY A 104 10.45 -9.91 -18.16
CA GLY A 104 9.22 -10.66 -18.48
C GLY A 104 8.88 -11.72 -17.45
N SER A 105 7.60 -11.85 -17.10
CA SER A 105 7.09 -12.78 -16.09
C SER A 105 7.39 -14.25 -16.37
N THR A 106 7.54 -14.62 -17.64
CA THR A 106 7.87 -15.99 -18.09
C THR A 106 9.36 -16.28 -18.11
N SER A 107 10.21 -15.27 -17.94
CA SER A 107 11.65 -15.47 -17.83
C SER A 107 12.02 -16.13 -16.50
N GLN A 108 13.19 -16.79 -16.47
CA GLN A 108 13.84 -17.26 -15.23
C GLN A 108 15.03 -16.33 -14.91
N PRO A 109 14.79 -15.08 -14.48
CA PRO A 109 15.86 -14.12 -14.27
C PRO A 109 16.73 -14.56 -13.09
N THR A 110 18.05 -14.58 -13.31
CA THR A 110 19.04 -14.89 -12.28
C THR A 110 19.37 -13.64 -11.46
N LEU A 111 20.13 -13.80 -10.37
CA LEU A 111 20.59 -12.67 -9.57
C LEU A 111 21.43 -11.69 -10.41
N ASP A 112 22.22 -12.20 -11.36
CA ASP A 112 23.04 -11.40 -12.27
C ASP A 112 22.20 -10.47 -13.16
N THR A 113 20.99 -10.89 -13.54
CA THR A 113 20.06 -10.06 -14.31
C THR A 113 19.71 -8.77 -13.55
N PHE A 114 19.43 -8.89 -12.24
CA PHE A 114 19.11 -7.74 -11.40
C PHE A 114 20.36 -6.93 -11.02
N GLN A 115 21.52 -7.58 -10.91
CA GLN A 115 22.79 -6.88 -10.70
C GLN A 115 23.13 -6.02 -11.93
N GLU A 116 22.97 -6.54 -13.14
CA GLU A 116 23.15 -5.78 -14.37
C GLU A 116 22.14 -4.62 -14.47
N LEU A 117 20.89 -4.85 -14.08
CA LEU A 117 19.85 -3.81 -14.08
C LEU A 117 20.19 -2.64 -13.15
N LEU A 118 20.75 -2.93 -11.96
CA LEU A 118 21.23 -1.89 -11.03
C LEU A 118 22.38 -1.08 -11.64
N HIS A 119 23.38 -1.75 -12.22
CA HIS A 119 24.54 -1.06 -12.80
C HIS A 119 24.18 -0.22 -14.04
N LYS A 120 23.15 -0.62 -14.80
CA LYS A 120 22.68 0.13 -15.98
C LYS A 120 21.87 1.38 -15.62
N HIS A 121 21.24 1.40 -14.44
CA HIS A 121 20.34 2.48 -14.04
C HIS A 121 20.61 2.99 -12.61
N PRO A 122 21.85 3.40 -12.28
CA PRO A 122 22.20 3.85 -10.93
C PRO A 122 21.42 5.09 -10.49
N ASP A 123 21.00 5.93 -11.44
CA ASP A 123 20.28 7.17 -11.16
C ASP A 123 18.79 6.96 -10.87
N VAL A 124 18.25 5.78 -11.21
CA VAL A 124 16.82 5.45 -11.06
C VAL A 124 16.58 4.66 -9.78
N PHE A 125 17.48 3.71 -9.47
CA PHE A 125 17.35 2.89 -8.28
C PHE A 125 17.76 3.64 -7.03
N TYR A 126 17.03 3.41 -5.94
CA TYR A 126 17.41 3.97 -4.66
C TYR A 126 18.83 3.47 -4.26
N PRO A 127 19.75 4.32 -3.76
CA PRO A 127 21.17 3.98 -3.62
C PRO A 127 21.47 2.73 -2.79
N SER A 128 20.60 2.35 -1.85
CA SER A 128 20.76 1.16 -1.01
C SER A 128 20.13 -0.11 -1.61
N ARG A 129 19.65 -0.08 -2.86
CA ARG A 129 19.06 -1.26 -3.49
C ARG A 129 20.13 -2.31 -3.78
N THR A 130 19.74 -3.57 -3.61
CA THR A 130 20.58 -4.73 -3.90
C THR A 130 19.89 -5.61 -4.93
N ALA A 131 20.66 -6.39 -5.70
CA ALA A 131 20.10 -7.30 -6.70
C ALA A 131 19.06 -8.26 -6.07
N LYS A 132 19.33 -8.71 -4.83
CA LYS A 132 18.41 -9.54 -4.04
C LYS A 132 17.11 -8.81 -3.70
N ALA A 133 17.17 -7.53 -3.35
CA ALA A 133 15.97 -6.74 -3.08
C ALA A 133 15.11 -6.55 -4.33
N LEU A 134 15.73 -6.29 -5.49
CA LEU A 134 15.04 -6.18 -6.78
C LEU A 134 14.40 -7.51 -7.18
N GLN A 135 15.12 -8.62 -7.05
CA GLN A 135 14.60 -9.95 -7.33
C GLN A 135 13.38 -10.27 -6.46
N LEU A 136 13.46 -9.99 -5.16
CA LEU A 136 12.34 -10.20 -4.23
C LEU A 136 11.13 -9.34 -4.63
N HIS A 137 11.35 -8.06 -4.97
CA HIS A 137 10.26 -7.18 -5.40
C HIS A 137 9.63 -7.64 -6.70
N TRP A 138 10.44 -8.02 -7.69
CA TRP A 138 9.95 -8.58 -8.96
C TRP A 138 9.15 -9.87 -8.75
N GLN A 139 9.59 -10.75 -7.85
CA GLN A 139 8.82 -11.96 -7.48
C GLN A 139 7.46 -11.61 -6.86
N LEU A 140 7.41 -10.58 -6.00
CA LEU A 140 6.15 -10.08 -5.45
C LEU A 140 5.25 -9.50 -6.56
N MET A 141 5.80 -8.68 -7.45
CA MET A 141 5.06 -8.14 -8.60
C MET A 141 4.48 -9.26 -9.46
N LYS A 142 5.28 -10.29 -9.75
CA LYS A 142 4.84 -11.50 -10.47
C LYS A 142 3.74 -12.25 -9.73
N GLN A 143 3.90 -12.49 -8.42
CA GLN A 143 2.91 -13.20 -7.60
C GLN A 143 1.57 -12.46 -7.55
N TYR A 144 1.61 -11.13 -7.59
CA TYR A 144 0.43 -10.28 -7.54
C TYR A 144 -0.16 -9.91 -8.90
N TYR A 145 0.38 -10.43 -10.00
CA TYR A 145 -0.07 -10.12 -11.37
C TYR A 145 0.07 -8.62 -11.70
N LEU A 146 1.17 -8.02 -11.25
CA LEU A 146 1.48 -6.59 -11.44
C LEU A 146 2.43 -6.33 -12.60
N LEU A 147 3.03 -7.38 -13.18
CA LEU A 147 3.83 -7.24 -14.41
C LEU A 147 2.90 -7.08 -15.62
N GLU A 148 3.28 -6.24 -16.57
CA GLU A 148 2.43 -5.87 -17.72
C GLU A 148 2.11 -7.03 -18.66
N ASP A 149 3.00 -8.02 -18.73
CA ASP A 149 2.85 -9.21 -19.57
C ASP A 149 1.96 -10.29 -18.92
N GLN A 150 1.55 -10.09 -17.66
CA GLN A 150 0.68 -11.03 -16.96
C GLN A 150 -0.79 -10.76 -17.29
N THR A 151 -1.36 -11.62 -18.11
CA THR A 151 -2.81 -11.66 -18.33
C THR A 151 -3.48 -12.51 -17.26
N VAL A 152 -4.56 -12.02 -16.66
CA VAL A 152 -5.45 -12.85 -15.84
C VAL A 152 -6.11 -13.87 -16.78
N GLN A 153 -5.78 -15.15 -16.64
CA GLN A 153 -6.49 -16.17 -17.40
C GLN A 153 -7.97 -16.18 -16.96
N PRO A 154 -8.94 -16.16 -17.90
CA PRO A 154 -10.32 -16.45 -17.54
C PRO A 154 -10.37 -17.84 -16.90
N LEU A 155 -11.16 -17.99 -15.83
CA LEU A 155 -11.31 -19.27 -15.14
C LEU A 155 -11.56 -20.41 -16.16
N PRO A 156 -10.93 -21.59 -16.01
CA PRO A 156 -11.18 -22.73 -16.86
C PRO A 156 -12.67 -23.05 -16.86
N LYS A 157 -13.31 -23.10 -18.04
CA LYS A 157 -14.70 -23.50 -18.22
C LYS A 157 -14.88 -25.03 -18.14
N GLY A 158 -14.35 -25.65 -17.08
CA GLY A 158 -14.30 -27.11 -16.92
C GLY A 158 -14.97 -27.62 -15.64
N ASP A 159 -16.25 -27.97 -15.77
CA ASP A 159 -17.05 -29.02 -15.11
C ASP A 159 -17.06 -29.33 -13.60
N GLN A 160 -16.39 -28.59 -12.71
CA GLN A 160 -16.74 -28.62 -11.27
C GLN A 160 -16.66 -27.23 -10.63
N VAL A 161 -17.30 -26.26 -11.28
CA VAL A 161 -17.64 -25.02 -10.59
C VAL A 161 -18.87 -25.35 -9.75
N LEU A 162 -18.72 -25.33 -8.41
CA LEU A 162 -19.87 -25.15 -7.52
C LEU A 162 -20.61 -23.93 -8.04
N ASN A 163 -21.75 -24.19 -8.68
CA ASN A 163 -22.57 -23.19 -9.31
C ASN A 163 -22.82 -22.08 -8.28
N PHE A 164 -22.50 -20.83 -8.63
CA PHE A 164 -22.68 -19.67 -7.75
C PHE A 164 -24.13 -19.54 -7.23
N SER A 165 -25.10 -20.20 -7.88
CA SER A 165 -26.49 -20.30 -7.43
C SER A 165 -26.68 -21.16 -6.15
N ASP A 166 -25.90 -22.22 -5.95
CA ASP A 166 -26.08 -23.12 -4.79
C ASP A 166 -25.42 -22.57 -3.51
N ALA A 167 -24.39 -21.73 -3.67
CA ALA A 167 -23.72 -21.06 -2.55
C ALA A 167 -24.49 -19.83 -2.05
N GLU A 168 -25.45 -19.33 -2.82
CA GLU A 168 -26.28 -18.17 -2.49
C GLU A 168 -27.37 -18.52 -1.46
N ASP A 169 -27.98 -19.70 -1.55
CA ASP A 169 -29.01 -20.17 -0.61
C ASP A 169 -28.48 -20.47 0.80
N MET A 170 -27.16 -20.55 0.97
CA MET A 170 -26.52 -20.79 2.27
C MET A 170 -26.10 -19.51 3.01
N LEU A 171 -26.28 -18.33 2.40
CA LEU A 171 -25.80 -17.05 2.93
C LEU A 171 -26.95 -16.15 3.36
N ASP A 172 -27.15 -16.06 4.68
CA ASP A 172 -28.14 -15.20 5.32
C ASP A 172 -27.69 -13.72 5.29
N ASP A 173 -28.30 -12.94 4.38
CA ASP A 173 -28.11 -11.49 4.18
C ASP A 173 -28.26 -10.67 5.47
N SER A 174 -28.99 -11.18 6.46
CA SER A 174 -29.21 -10.55 7.76
C SER A 174 -27.91 -10.36 8.55
N LYS A 175 -26.87 -11.16 8.25
CA LYS A 175 -25.56 -11.11 8.91
C LYS A 175 -24.54 -10.20 8.22
N LEU A 176 -24.84 -9.68 7.02
CA LEU A 176 -23.89 -8.94 6.19
C LEU A 176 -24.04 -7.41 6.33
N LYS A 177 -24.20 -6.92 7.56
CA LYS A 177 -24.34 -5.48 7.89
C LYS A 177 -23.10 -4.82 8.51
N SER A 178 -21.90 -5.38 8.31
CA SER A 178 -20.67 -4.69 8.66
C SER A 178 -20.03 -4.08 7.41
N VAL A 179 -19.76 -2.77 7.51
CA VAL A 179 -19.15 -1.95 6.47
C VAL A 179 -17.95 -2.67 5.84
N CYS A 180 -17.97 -2.68 4.51
CA CYS A 180 -17.17 -3.51 3.65
C CYS A 180 -15.69 -3.10 3.63
N LEU A 181 -14.83 -4.10 3.40
CA LEU A 181 -13.39 -4.07 3.07
C LEU A 181 -12.37 -4.04 4.24
N SER A 182 -11.60 -5.13 4.36
CA SER A 182 -10.24 -5.06 4.89
C SER A 182 -9.28 -4.70 3.75
N VAL A 183 -8.63 -3.55 3.86
CA VAL A 183 -7.54 -3.15 2.95
C VAL A 183 -6.25 -3.75 3.48
N LEU A 184 -5.64 -4.66 2.70
CA LEU A 184 -4.41 -5.33 3.09
C LEU A 184 -3.21 -4.74 2.32
N PRO A 185 -2.16 -4.25 3.01
CA PRO A 185 -0.92 -3.83 2.36
C PRO A 185 -0.19 -5.02 1.75
N LEU A 186 0.50 -4.81 0.62
CA LEU A 186 1.24 -5.83 -0.16
C LEU A 186 2.53 -6.34 0.51
N THR A 187 2.58 -6.49 1.83
CA THR A 187 3.78 -7.09 2.44
C THR A 187 3.80 -8.60 2.29
N PRO A 188 4.99 -9.22 2.07
CA PRO A 188 5.11 -10.67 2.03
C PRO A 188 4.61 -11.29 3.34
N LEU A 189 3.77 -12.32 3.20
CA LEU A 189 3.41 -13.18 4.32
C LEU A 189 4.64 -14.04 4.68
N PRO A 190 4.88 -14.31 5.98
CA PRO A 190 5.94 -15.22 6.39
C PRO A 190 5.71 -16.62 5.78
N PRO A 191 6.77 -17.35 5.40
CA PRO A 191 6.66 -18.69 4.85
C PRO A 191 6.01 -19.62 5.89
N GLY A 192 4.86 -20.20 5.52
CA GLY A 192 4.07 -21.09 6.38
C GLY A 192 2.63 -20.62 6.63
N MET A 193 2.27 -19.40 6.25
CA MET A 193 0.85 -19.03 6.14
C MET A 193 0.34 -19.48 4.77
N SER A 194 -0.67 -20.34 4.73
CA SER A 194 -1.56 -20.43 3.57
C SER A 194 -2.01 -19.02 3.20
N SER A 195 -2.33 -18.78 1.92
CA SER A 195 -3.13 -17.59 1.53
C SER A 195 -4.16 -17.35 2.62
N PRO A 196 -4.40 -16.11 3.12
CA PRO A 196 -5.53 -15.91 4.01
C PRO A 196 -6.71 -16.53 3.29
N ASP A 197 -7.15 -17.67 3.80
CA ASP A 197 -8.20 -18.45 3.17
C ASP A 197 -9.30 -17.44 2.95
N PHE A 198 -9.80 -17.38 1.71
CA PHE A 198 -10.94 -16.53 1.38
C PHE A 198 -11.93 -16.75 2.52
N ASP A 199 -12.14 -15.74 3.38
CA ASP A 199 -13.16 -15.92 4.38
C ASP A 199 -14.45 -16.12 3.58
N SER A 200 -15.38 -16.90 4.12
CA SER A 200 -16.64 -17.20 3.44
C SER A 200 -17.47 -15.95 3.12
N GLN A 201 -17.02 -14.76 3.52
CA GLN A 201 -17.65 -13.47 3.32
C GLN A 201 -17.03 -12.67 2.15
N THR A 202 -15.90 -13.11 1.59
CA THR A 202 -15.21 -12.40 0.51
C THR A 202 -15.68 -12.90 -0.86
N LEU A 203 -16.52 -12.09 -1.50
CA LEU A 203 -17.13 -12.37 -2.81
C LEU A 203 -16.16 -12.19 -3.98
N ALA A 204 -15.28 -11.19 -3.91
CA ALA A 204 -14.30 -10.92 -4.97
C ALA A 204 -13.10 -10.13 -4.42
N VAL A 205 -12.01 -10.05 -5.18
CA VAL A 205 -10.84 -9.26 -4.80
C VAL A 205 -10.45 -8.33 -5.94
N LEU A 206 -10.56 -7.02 -5.72
CA LEU A 206 -9.97 -6.05 -6.64
C LEU A 206 -8.52 -5.80 -6.23
N ARG A 207 -7.59 -6.20 -7.10
CA ARG A 207 -6.16 -6.01 -6.89
C ARG A 207 -5.68 -4.77 -7.64
N GLY A 208 -5.05 -3.85 -6.92
CA GLY A 208 -4.30 -2.75 -7.50
C GLY A 208 -2.79 -2.88 -7.23
N ARG A 209 -2.04 -1.87 -7.64
CA ARG A 209 -0.57 -1.79 -7.53
C ARG A 209 -0.09 -1.57 -6.10
N MET A 210 -0.87 -0.82 -5.31
CA MET A 210 -0.50 -0.46 -3.93
C MET A 210 -1.37 -1.18 -2.89
N VAL A 211 -2.64 -1.43 -3.22
CA VAL A 211 -3.60 -2.02 -2.28
C VAL A 211 -4.40 -3.16 -2.91
N ARG A 212 -4.92 -4.04 -2.05
CA ARG A 212 -5.92 -5.05 -2.43
C ARG A 212 -7.20 -4.82 -1.64
N TYR A 213 -8.31 -4.87 -2.35
CA TYR A 213 -9.66 -4.69 -1.84
C TYR A 213 -10.40 -6.03 -1.84
N LEU A 214 -10.69 -6.59 -0.65
CA LEU A 214 -11.57 -7.75 -0.47
C LEU A 214 -13.05 -7.33 -0.52
N MET A 215 -13.70 -7.51 -1.67
CA MET A 215 -15.11 -7.21 -1.87
C MET A 215 -15.98 -8.20 -1.10
N ARG A 216 -16.82 -7.69 -0.20
CA ARG A 216 -17.80 -8.47 0.58
C ARG A 216 -19.24 -8.09 0.29
N SER A 217 -19.46 -7.11 -0.60
CA SER A 217 -20.78 -6.63 -0.98
C SER A 217 -21.05 -6.95 -2.45
N ARG A 218 -22.31 -7.28 -2.77
CA ARG A 218 -22.78 -7.58 -4.14
C ARG A 218 -22.85 -6.34 -5.03
N GLU A 219 -22.90 -5.16 -4.43
CA GLU A 219 -22.75 -3.88 -5.11
C GLU A 219 -21.58 -3.13 -4.46
N ILE A 220 -20.61 -2.71 -5.27
CA ILE A 220 -19.50 -1.86 -4.82
C ILE A 220 -19.41 -0.60 -5.67
N THR A 221 -19.13 0.52 -5.04
CA THR A 221 -18.89 1.79 -5.70
C THR A 221 -17.38 2.03 -5.81
N LEU A 222 -16.91 2.21 -7.04
CA LEU A 222 -15.52 2.47 -7.38
C LEU A 222 -15.36 3.96 -7.70
N GLY A 223 -14.33 4.63 -7.18
CA GLY A 223 -14.10 6.04 -7.50
C GLY A 223 -12.97 6.67 -6.70
N ARG A 224 -13.08 7.99 -6.48
CA ARG A 224 -12.23 8.79 -5.58
C ARG A 224 -13.03 9.27 -4.37
N ALA A 225 -12.62 8.88 -3.16
CA ALA A 225 -13.37 9.21 -1.96
C ALA A 225 -13.29 10.72 -1.67
N THR A 226 -14.41 11.32 -1.28
CA THR A 226 -14.47 12.71 -0.84
C THR A 226 -15.38 12.82 0.38
N LYS A 227 -15.30 13.92 1.14
CA LYS A 227 -16.13 14.11 2.36
C LYS A 227 -17.63 13.92 2.09
N ASP A 228 -18.06 14.24 0.87
CA ASP A 228 -19.46 14.20 0.44
C ASP A 228 -19.82 12.93 -0.34
N ASN A 229 -18.84 12.07 -0.67
CA ASN A 229 -19.05 10.87 -1.49
C ASN A 229 -18.28 9.69 -0.90
N GLN A 230 -18.99 8.90 -0.08
CA GLN A 230 -18.50 7.63 0.44
C GLN A 230 -18.52 6.60 -0.71
N ILE A 231 -17.38 5.98 -0.96
CA ILE A 231 -17.21 4.95 -1.97
C ILE A 231 -16.59 3.74 -1.30
N ASP A 232 -16.94 2.55 -1.78
CA ASP A 232 -16.43 1.29 -1.22
C ASP A 232 -14.97 1.07 -1.63
N VAL A 233 -14.60 1.42 -2.86
CA VAL A 233 -13.25 1.24 -3.40
C VAL A 233 -12.66 2.57 -3.87
N ASP A 234 -11.71 3.09 -3.10
CA ASP A 234 -11.02 4.34 -3.40
C ASP A 234 -9.76 4.14 -4.26
N LEU A 235 -9.94 4.25 -5.57
CA LEU A 235 -8.86 4.14 -6.54
C LEU A 235 -7.80 5.24 -6.38
N ALA A 236 -8.03 6.27 -5.55
CA ALA A 236 -6.98 7.22 -5.19
C ALA A 236 -5.84 6.63 -4.35
N LEU A 237 -6.08 5.49 -3.70
CA LEU A 237 -5.03 4.77 -2.95
C LEU A 237 -3.96 4.14 -3.87
N GLU A 238 -4.16 4.17 -5.19
CA GLU A 238 -3.24 3.66 -6.21
C GLU A 238 -2.28 4.72 -6.79
N GLY A 239 -2.38 5.98 -6.31
CA GLY A 239 -1.53 7.10 -6.69
C GLY A 239 -2.29 8.32 -7.20
N PRO A 240 -1.67 9.19 -8.03
CA PRO A 240 -2.25 10.47 -8.44
C PRO A 240 -3.65 10.30 -9.08
N ALA A 241 -4.67 10.67 -8.32
CA ALA A 241 -6.07 10.38 -8.61
C ALA A 241 -6.83 11.52 -9.32
N TRP A 242 -6.11 12.53 -9.83
CA TRP A 242 -6.70 13.73 -10.39
C TRP A 242 -7.50 13.49 -11.68
N LYS A 243 -7.30 12.33 -12.32
CA LYS A 243 -8.10 11.84 -13.46
C LYS A 243 -9.22 10.85 -13.06
N ILE A 244 -9.34 10.52 -11.77
CA ILE A 244 -10.29 9.53 -11.26
C ILE A 244 -11.57 10.26 -10.81
N SER A 245 -12.70 9.84 -11.37
CA SER A 245 -14.01 10.37 -10.98
C SER A 245 -14.35 10.01 -9.54
N ARG A 246 -15.09 10.91 -8.87
CA ARG A 246 -15.64 10.67 -7.52
C ARG A 246 -16.55 9.43 -7.46
N LYS A 247 -17.10 9.03 -8.61
CA LYS A 247 -17.82 7.78 -8.85
C LYS A 247 -17.48 7.30 -10.26
N GLN A 248 -16.43 6.49 -10.37
CA GLN A 248 -15.88 6.00 -11.63
C GLN A 248 -16.70 4.82 -12.18
N GLY A 249 -17.30 4.02 -11.30
CA GLY A 249 -18.14 2.90 -11.69
C GLY A 249 -18.88 2.30 -10.52
N ILE A 250 -19.89 1.50 -10.83
CA ILE A 250 -20.57 0.64 -9.88
C ILE A 250 -20.35 -0.80 -10.37
N GLY A 251 -19.72 -1.62 -9.55
CA GLY A 251 -19.66 -3.07 -9.79
C GLY A 251 -20.88 -3.71 -9.16
N ARG A 252 -21.79 -4.26 -9.97
CA ARG A 252 -22.88 -5.13 -9.50
C ARG A 252 -22.53 -6.57 -9.84
N GLY A 253 -22.59 -7.46 -8.85
CA GLY A 253 -22.61 -8.90 -9.11
C GLY A 253 -23.80 -9.22 -10.00
N TRP A 254 -23.57 -9.98 -11.07
CA TRP A 254 -24.62 -10.39 -11.99
C TRP A 254 -25.61 -11.33 -11.28
N SER A 255 -26.87 -10.91 -11.18
CA SER A 255 -28.01 -11.82 -11.01
C SER A 255 -28.46 -12.22 -12.42
N ARG A 256 -28.44 -13.52 -12.76
CA ARG A 256 -29.21 -13.98 -13.92
C ARG A 256 -30.65 -14.04 -13.46
N GLY A 257 -31.51 -13.28 -14.12
CA GLY A 257 -32.95 -13.41 -13.94
C GLY A 257 -33.39 -14.84 -14.25
N ASP A 258 -34.28 -15.36 -13.41
CA ASP A 258 -35.67 -15.56 -13.80
C ASP A 258 -36.57 -14.80 -12.82
#